data_AF-A0AAD6VVF4-F1
#
_entry.id   AF-A0AAD6VVF4-F1
#
_cell.length_a   1.000
_cell.length_b   1.000
_cell.length_c   1.000
_cell.angle_alpha   90.00
_cell.angle_beta   90.00
_cell.angle_gamma   90.00
#
_symmetry.space_group_name_H-M   'P 1'
#
loop_
_entity.id
_entity.type
_entity.pdbx_description
1 polymer ?
#
loop_
_entity_poly.entity_id
_entity_poly.type
_entity_poly.pdbx_seq_one_letter_code
_entity_poly.pdbx_strand_id
1 'polypeptide(L)'
;HEAPTVTSASAALRDLKELLRPYRKSGRGYIDPHIEPFIHVRMESMAVMLNFHTGSLSKTRGLWAASSLQAAIAHGKGHYCARQLRRLVHQFIADRSILPLNPYRYWNMSMLVDEDLKTDINLYLQELGKGITAQKLLEYLHSPEVVEKHGITHPI
;
A
#
# COMPACT_ATOMS: atom_id res chain seq x y z
N HIS A 1 -11.02 11.54 16.06
CA HIS A 1 -11.45 10.14 16.26
C HIS A 1 -11.25 9.78 17.71
N GLU A 2 -12.30 9.26 18.34
CA GLU A 2 -12.27 8.76 19.72
C GLU A 2 -11.28 7.60 19.87
N ALA A 3 -10.75 7.36 21.06
CA ALA A 3 -9.82 6.24 21.27
C ALA A 3 -10.55 4.89 21.15
N PRO A 4 -10.00 3.88 20.45
CA PRO A 4 -10.55 2.54 20.48
C PRO A 4 -10.34 1.90 21.86
N THR A 5 -11.10 0.86 22.16
CA THR A 5 -10.90 0.08 23.39
C THR A 5 -9.55 -0.65 23.34
N VAL A 6 -8.89 -0.80 24.49
CA VAL A 6 -7.60 -1.50 24.59
C VAL A 6 -7.69 -2.93 24.04
N THR A 7 -8.83 -3.61 24.25
CA THR A 7 -9.09 -4.95 23.73
C THR A 7 -9.12 -4.97 22.19
N SER A 8 -9.88 -4.07 21.56
CA SER A 8 -9.96 -3.99 20.10
C SER A 8 -8.60 -3.61 19.47
N ALA A 9 -7.87 -2.69 20.12
CA ALA A 9 -6.53 -2.29 19.70
C ALA A 9 -5.52 -3.45 19.83
N SER A 10 -5.65 -4.28 20.87
CA SER A 10 -4.78 -5.44 21.07
C SER A 10 -5.04 -6.53 20.04
N ALA A 11 -6.31 -6.78 19.70
CA ALA A 11 -6.68 -7.69 18.62
C ALA A 11 -6.12 -7.20 17.28
N ALA A 12 -6.34 -5.93 16.94
CA ALA A 12 -5.80 -5.33 15.72
C ALA A 12 -4.26 -5.42 15.63
N LEU A 13 -3.56 -5.25 16.76
CA LEU A 13 -2.10 -5.38 16.81
C LEU A 13 -1.63 -6.80 16.48
N ARG A 14 -2.32 -7.81 17.00
CA ARG A 14 -2.01 -9.21 16.69
C ARG A 14 -2.19 -9.48 15.20
N ASP A 15 -3.34 -9.08 14.64
CA ASP A 15 -3.66 -9.31 13.24
C ASP A 15 -2.67 -8.59 12.31
N LEU A 16 -2.26 -7.35 12.63
CA LEU A 16 -1.22 -6.64 11.89
C LEU A 16 0.15 -7.34 11.95
N LYS A 17 0.53 -7.89 13.10
CA LYS A 17 1.80 -8.61 13.24
C LYS A 17 1.81 -9.89 12.41
N GLU A 18 0.69 -10.61 12.35
CA GLU A 18 0.56 -11.80 11.50
C GLU A 18 0.66 -11.45 10.01
N LEU A 19 0.08 -10.32 9.58
CA LEU A 19 0.21 -9.84 8.21
C LEU A 19 1.64 -9.40 7.87
N LEU A 20 2.31 -8.68 8.78
CA LEU A 20 3.68 -8.19 8.58
C LEU A 20 4.72 -9.31 8.65
N ARG A 21 4.46 -10.35 9.45
CA ARG A 21 5.40 -11.44 9.71
C ARG A 21 4.63 -12.76 9.78
N PRO A 22 4.14 -13.27 8.64
CA PRO A 22 3.40 -14.52 8.61
C PRO A 22 4.32 -15.68 8.99
N TYR A 23 3.84 -16.56 9.87
CA TYR A 23 4.60 -17.73 10.30
C TYR A 23 4.61 -18.80 9.20
N ARG A 24 5.69 -19.59 9.13
CA ARG A 24 5.79 -20.70 8.18
C ARG A 24 4.79 -21.81 8.51
N LYS A 25 4.14 -22.39 7.49
CA LYS A 25 3.27 -23.58 7.66
C LYS A 25 4.03 -24.80 8.19
N SER A 26 5.33 -24.89 7.91
CA SER A 26 6.22 -25.94 8.40
C SER A 26 7.62 -25.40 8.68
N GLY A 27 8.26 -25.89 9.74
CA GLY A 27 9.59 -25.45 10.17
C GLY A 27 9.57 -24.17 11.01
N ARG A 28 10.76 -23.65 11.34
CA ARG A 28 10.92 -22.41 12.14
C ARG A 28 11.04 -21.19 11.23
N GLY A 29 10.51 -20.05 11.69
CA GLY A 29 10.73 -18.74 11.08
C GLY A 29 9.51 -18.18 10.35
N TYR A 30 9.73 -17.06 9.66
CA TYR A 30 8.69 -16.30 8.96
C TYR A 30 8.80 -16.47 7.44
N ILE A 31 7.71 -16.15 6.74
CA ILE A 31 7.65 -16.03 5.29
C ILE A 31 7.71 -14.54 4.94
N ASP A 32 8.35 -14.21 3.82
CA ASP A 32 8.25 -12.86 3.25
C ASP A 32 6.79 -12.62 2.80
N PRO A 33 6.08 -11.63 3.36
CA PRO A 33 4.69 -11.40 3.01
C PRO A 33 4.51 -10.75 1.62
N HIS A 34 5.60 -10.43 0.90
CA HIS A 34 5.58 -9.77 -0.41
C HIS A 34 4.76 -8.47 -0.41
N ILE A 35 4.78 -7.75 0.72
CA ILE A 35 4.10 -6.46 0.88
C ILE A 35 4.98 -5.38 0.28
N GLU A 36 4.38 -4.52 -0.55
CA GLU A 36 5.06 -3.36 -1.12
C GLU A 36 5.73 -2.52 -0.01
N PRO A 37 7.01 -2.11 -0.14
CA PRO A 37 7.74 -1.44 0.94
C PRO A 37 7.03 -0.22 1.54
N PHE A 38 6.33 0.56 0.71
CA PHE A 38 5.57 1.71 1.18
C PHE A 38 4.42 1.32 2.12
N ILE A 39 3.68 0.28 1.75
CA ILE A 39 2.58 -0.28 2.55
C ILE A 39 3.14 -0.91 3.82
N HIS A 40 4.25 -1.64 3.69
CA HIS A 40 4.92 -2.30 4.80
C HIS A 40 5.31 -1.30 5.90
N VAL A 41 5.99 -0.21 5.55
CA VAL A 41 6.39 0.84 6.52
C VAL A 41 5.17 1.44 7.23
N ARG A 42 4.07 1.66 6.52
CA ARG A 42 2.83 2.18 7.13
C ARG A 42 2.19 1.18 8.09
N MET A 43 2.10 -0.08 7.70
CA MET A 43 1.58 -1.15 8.55
C MET A 43 2.45 -1.33 9.80
N GLU A 44 3.78 -1.23 9.68
CA GLU A 44 4.69 -1.24 10.82
C GLU A 44 4.43 -0.05 11.75
N SER A 45 4.29 1.17 11.21
CA SER A 45 3.96 2.34 12.03
C SER A 45 2.62 2.21 12.75
N MET A 46 1.62 1.58 12.10
CA MET A 46 0.34 1.24 12.73
C MET A 46 0.54 0.25 13.90
N ALA A 47 1.35 -0.80 13.70
CA ALA A 47 1.67 -1.77 14.74
C ALA A 47 2.44 -1.14 15.91
N VAL A 48 3.41 -0.27 15.65
CA VAL A 48 4.16 0.49 16.67
C VAL A 48 3.21 1.37 17.48
N MET A 49 2.32 2.12 16.81
CA MET A 49 1.32 2.94 17.49
C MET A 49 0.42 2.11 18.41
N LEU A 50 -0.10 0.99 17.92
CA LEU A 50 -0.93 0.09 18.72
C LEU A 50 -0.15 -0.50 19.89
N ASN A 51 1.11 -0.88 19.69
CA ASN A 51 1.98 -1.38 20.76
C ASN A 51 2.22 -0.32 21.86
N PHE A 52 2.39 0.95 21.49
CA PHE A 52 2.43 2.05 22.45
C PHE A 52 1.10 2.24 23.19
N HIS A 53 -0.03 1.98 22.54
CA HIS A 53 -1.34 2.18 23.16
C HIS A 53 -1.76 1.03 24.08
N THR A 54 -1.38 -0.22 23.76
CA THR A 54 -1.84 -1.42 24.49
C THR A 54 -0.79 -1.98 25.44
N GLY A 55 0.50 -1.78 25.17
CA GLY A 55 1.60 -2.38 25.91
C GLY A 55 1.65 -1.93 27.37
N SER A 56 1.77 -2.89 28.29
CA SER A 56 1.83 -2.64 29.74
C SER A 56 3.04 -1.78 30.15
N LEU A 57 4.15 -1.89 29.42
CA LEU A 57 5.38 -1.12 29.65
C LEU A 57 5.39 0.25 28.98
N SER A 58 4.37 0.57 28.16
CA SER A 58 4.32 1.85 27.46
C SER A 58 3.88 2.98 28.39
N LYS A 59 4.67 4.06 28.39
CA LYS A 59 4.30 5.31 29.09
C LYS A 59 3.06 5.98 28.50
N THR A 60 2.69 5.65 27.26
CA THR A 60 1.51 6.20 26.57
C THR A 60 0.37 5.19 26.47
N ARG A 61 0.38 4.14 27.30
CA ARG A 61 -0.70 3.15 27.34
C ARG A 61 -2.05 3.81 27.61
N GLY A 62 -3.07 3.48 26.82
CA GLY A 62 -4.40 4.10 26.91
C GLY A 62 -4.47 5.54 26.40
N LEU A 63 -3.35 6.21 26.13
CA LEU A 63 -3.29 7.60 25.68
C LEU A 63 -3.21 7.69 24.15
N TRP A 64 -4.31 7.43 23.46
CA TRP A 64 -4.37 7.31 21.99
C TRP A 64 -3.61 8.39 21.20
N ALA A 65 -3.86 9.66 21.53
CA ALA A 65 -3.19 10.78 20.86
C ALA A 65 -1.67 10.78 21.11
N ALA A 66 -1.24 10.50 22.34
CA ALA A 66 0.17 10.41 22.70
C ALA A 66 0.85 9.19 22.06
N SER A 67 0.21 8.02 22.06
CA SER A 67 0.73 6.81 21.41
C SER A 67 0.97 7.03 19.91
N SER A 68 0.02 7.70 19.23
CA SER A 68 0.16 8.02 17.81
C SER A 68 1.29 9.01 17.52
N LEU A 69 1.50 10.00 18.40
CA LEU A 69 2.59 10.95 18.24
C LEU A 69 3.93 10.28 18.51
N GLN A 70 4.02 9.43 19.54
CA GLN A 70 5.23 8.68 19.86
C GLN A 70 5.64 7.74 18.71
N ALA A 71 4.67 7.06 18.09
CA ALA A 71 4.93 6.24 16.92
C ALA A 71 5.41 7.08 15.73
N ALA A 72 4.79 8.22 15.46
CA ALA A 72 5.23 9.12 14.39
C ALA A 72 6.68 9.59 14.61
N ILE A 73 7.02 9.99 15.85
CA ILE A 73 8.38 10.42 16.22
C ILE A 73 9.39 9.27 16.06
N ALA A 74 9.03 8.05 16.46
CA ALA A 74 9.88 6.87 16.28
C ALA A 74 10.24 6.59 14.81
N HIS A 75 9.42 7.06 13.86
CA HIS A 75 9.67 7.00 12.42
C HIS A 75 10.19 8.32 11.83
N GLY A 76 10.66 9.26 12.65
CA GLY A 76 11.20 10.55 12.19
C GLY A 76 10.15 11.49 11.59
N LYS A 77 8.88 11.36 12.00
CA LYS A 77 7.75 12.17 11.52
C LYS A 77 7.09 12.97 12.65
N GLY A 78 6.22 13.91 12.28
CA GLY A 78 5.49 14.77 13.22
C GLY A 78 3.97 14.54 13.28
N HIS A 79 3.26 15.55 13.77
CA HIS A 79 1.81 15.50 14.02
C HIS A 79 0.95 15.09 12.82
N TYR A 80 1.34 15.48 11.59
CA TYR A 80 0.63 15.06 10.38
C TYR A 80 0.59 13.53 10.25
N CYS A 81 1.74 12.88 10.40
CA CYS A 81 1.84 11.42 10.37
C CYS A 81 1.02 10.81 11.50
N ALA A 82 1.10 11.36 12.72
CA ALA A 82 0.30 10.89 13.85
C ALA A 82 -1.22 10.90 13.56
N ARG A 83 -1.72 11.97 12.91
CA ARG A 83 -3.13 12.05 12.46
C ARG A 83 -3.46 10.96 11.45
N GLN A 84 -2.59 10.74 10.47
CA GLN A 84 -2.80 9.71 9.46
C GLN A 84 -2.76 8.30 10.05
N LEU A 85 -1.85 8.03 10.99
CA LEU A 85 -1.80 6.75 11.71
C LEU A 85 -3.10 6.50 12.47
N ARG A 86 -3.62 7.48 13.22
CA ARG A 86 -4.93 7.32 13.89
C ARG A 86 -6.03 6.96 12.90
N ARG A 87 -6.11 7.64 11.76
CA ARG A 87 -7.11 7.35 10.72
C ARG A 87 -6.97 5.93 10.18
N LEU A 88 -5.77 5.53 9.77
CA LEU A 88 -5.50 4.20 9.23
C LEU A 88 -5.79 3.10 10.25
N VAL A 89 -5.37 3.28 11.51
CA VAL A 89 -5.64 2.31 12.57
C VAL A 89 -7.14 2.22 12.85
N HIS A 90 -7.88 3.33 12.84
CA HIS A 90 -9.34 3.27 12.97
C HIS A 90 -10.00 2.49 11.83
N GLN A 91 -9.60 2.75 10.59
CA GLN A 91 -10.11 2.03 9.43
C GLN A 91 -9.83 0.54 9.55
N PHE A 92 -8.59 0.18 9.90
CA PHE A 92 -8.22 -1.21 10.12
C PHE A 92 -9.01 -1.83 11.29
N ILE A 93 -9.18 -1.11 12.42
CA ILE A 93 -10.00 -1.54 13.58
C ILE A 93 -11.42 -1.89 13.16
N ALA A 94 -12.04 -1.07 12.33
CA ALA A 94 -13.38 -1.29 11.80
C ALA A 94 -13.44 -2.45 10.81
N ASP A 95 -12.45 -2.58 9.93
CA ASP A 95 -12.38 -3.62 8.90
C ASP A 95 -10.93 -4.06 8.66
N ARG A 96 -10.64 -5.34 8.96
CA ARG A 96 -9.31 -5.97 8.83
C ARG A 96 -8.85 -6.12 7.39
N SER A 97 -9.74 -6.03 6.40
CA SER A 97 -9.40 -6.10 4.99
C SER A 97 -8.82 -4.79 4.45
N ILE A 98 -9.02 -3.67 5.15
CA ILE A 98 -8.58 -2.35 4.70
C ILE A 98 -7.11 -2.12 5.08
N LEU A 99 -6.23 -2.25 4.09
CA LEU A 99 -4.80 -1.93 4.22
C LEU A 99 -4.45 -0.53 3.70
N PRO A 100 -3.34 0.07 4.18
CA PRO A 100 -2.88 1.34 3.64
C PRO A 100 -2.60 1.26 2.15
N LEU A 101 -3.17 2.18 1.38
CA LEU A 101 -2.89 2.30 -0.06
C LEU A 101 -1.65 3.16 -0.28
N ASN A 102 -0.85 2.78 -1.28
CA ASN A 102 0.18 3.65 -1.82
C ASN A 102 -0.45 4.61 -2.87
N PRO A 103 -0.58 5.92 -2.58
CA PRO A 103 -1.10 6.87 -3.55
C PRO A 103 -0.16 7.05 -4.76
N TYR A 104 1.10 6.65 -4.59
CA TYR A 104 2.18 6.67 -5.57
C TYR A 104 2.33 5.29 -6.24
N ARG A 105 1.28 4.48 -6.41
CA ARG A 105 1.40 3.23 -7.17
C ARG A 105 1.07 3.43 -8.65
N TYR A 106 0.11 4.31 -8.94
CA TYR A 106 -0.41 4.53 -10.29
C TYR A 106 0.40 5.54 -11.12
N TRP A 107 1.20 6.41 -10.50
CA TRP A 107 2.03 7.40 -11.20
C TRP A 107 3.23 6.81 -11.95
N ASN A 108 3.72 5.60 -11.60
CA ASN A 108 5.00 5.06 -12.08
C ASN A 108 4.92 3.63 -12.66
N MET A 109 3.73 3.04 -12.75
CA MET A 109 3.59 1.76 -13.47
C MET A 109 3.44 2.07 -14.95
N SER A 110 4.52 1.82 -15.70
CA SER A 110 4.43 1.80 -17.16
C SER A 110 3.39 0.75 -17.56
N MET A 111 2.45 1.10 -18.44
CA MET A 111 1.52 0.12 -19.01
C MET A 111 2.24 -1.01 -19.76
N LEU A 112 3.52 -0.83 -20.09
CA LEU A 112 4.37 -1.84 -20.72
C LEU A 112 4.70 -3.05 -19.82
N VAL A 113 4.27 -3.05 -18.56
CA VAL A 113 4.30 -4.26 -17.70
C VAL A 113 3.22 -5.26 -18.13
N ASP A 114 2.17 -4.81 -18.80
CA ASP A 114 1.21 -5.68 -19.45
C ASP A 114 1.87 -6.31 -20.69
N GLU A 115 2.16 -7.61 -20.60
CA GLU A 115 2.83 -8.36 -21.67
C GLU A 115 1.96 -8.47 -22.94
N ASP A 116 0.63 -8.40 -22.82
CA ASP A 116 -0.27 -8.43 -23.96
C ASP A 116 -0.22 -7.07 -24.69
N LEU A 117 -0.30 -5.96 -23.96
CA LEU A 117 -0.15 -4.62 -24.54
C LEU A 117 1.24 -4.42 -25.16
N LYS A 118 2.29 -4.90 -24.50
CA LYS A 118 3.65 -4.85 -25.02
C LYS A 118 3.80 -5.64 -26.31
N THR A 119 3.17 -6.82 -26.41
CA THR A 119 3.17 -7.64 -27.62
C THR A 119 2.50 -6.91 -28.78
N ASP A 120 1.32 -6.33 -28.53
CA ASP A 120 0.56 -5.55 -29.50
C ASP A 120 1.31 -4.30 -29.99
N ILE A 121 1.93 -3.55 -29.06
CA ILE A 121 2.80 -2.41 -29.40
C ILE A 121 3.96 -2.87 -30.28
N ASN A 122 4.62 -3.99 -29.94
CA ASN A 122 5.74 -4.51 -30.73
C ASN A 122 5.29 -4.90 -32.15
N LEU A 123 4.12 -5.53 -32.28
CA LEU A 123 3.56 -5.90 -33.58
C LEU A 123 3.28 -4.64 -34.42
N TYR A 124 2.63 -3.63 -33.83
CA TYR A 124 2.35 -2.36 -34.49
C TYR A 124 3.63 -1.63 -34.93
N LEU A 125 4.67 -1.63 -34.09
CA LEU A 125 5.97 -1.04 -34.44
C LEU A 125 6.66 -1.80 -35.58
N GLN A 126 6.53 -3.13 -35.63
CA GLN A 126 7.04 -3.94 -36.73
C GLN A 126 6.33 -3.64 -38.05
N GLU A 127 5.00 -3.48 -38.02
CA GLU A 127 4.21 -3.08 -39.20
C GLU A 127 4.60 -1.70 -39.74
N LEU A 128 4.93 -0.76 -38.85
CA LEU A 128 5.36 0.59 -39.23
C LEU A 128 6.78 0.63 -39.83
N GLY A 129 7.65 -0.33 -39.49
CA GLY A 129 9.02 -0.43 -40.01
C GLY A 129 9.84 0.85 -39.79
N LYS A 130 10.28 1.50 -40.87
CA LYS A 130 11.06 2.76 -40.80
C LYS A 130 10.22 4.00 -40.49
N GLY A 131 8.90 3.88 -40.51
CA GLY A 131 7.95 4.99 -40.36
C GLY A 131 7.51 5.25 -38.91
N ILE A 132 8.23 4.74 -37.91
CA ILE A 132 7.90 4.87 -36.49
C ILE A 132 8.02 6.34 -36.07
N THR A 133 6.93 6.88 -35.52
CA THR A 133 6.91 8.19 -34.88
C THR A 133 6.12 8.11 -33.58
N ALA A 134 6.44 8.98 -32.62
CA ALA A 134 5.72 9.06 -31.35
C ALA A 134 4.21 9.33 -31.57
N GLN A 135 3.88 10.16 -32.56
CA GLN A 135 2.50 10.48 -32.90
C GLN A 135 1.70 9.26 -33.36
N LYS A 136 2.27 8.41 -34.22
CA LYS A 136 1.61 7.18 -34.68
C LYS A 136 1.39 6.18 -33.55
N LEU A 137 2.38 6.07 -32.65
CA LEU A 137 2.23 5.23 -31.46
C LEU A 137 1.12 5.78 -30.54
N LEU A 138 1.03 7.09 -30.36
CA LEU A 138 -0.04 7.72 -29.59
C LEU A 138 -1.41 7.48 -30.24
N GLU A 139 -1.52 7.67 -31.56
CA GLU A 139 -2.75 7.40 -32.32
C GLU A 139 -3.20 5.95 -32.21
N TYR A 140 -2.26 4.99 -32.23
CA TYR A 140 -2.54 3.58 -32.01
C TYR A 140 -3.05 3.29 -30.60
N LEU A 141 -2.37 3.83 -29.58
CA LEU A 141 -2.77 3.65 -28.18
C LEU A 141 -4.11 4.33 -27.85
N HIS A 142 -4.51 5.33 -28.63
CA HIS A 142 -5.80 6.02 -28.53
C HIS A 142 -6.89 5.39 -29.41
N SER A 143 -6.56 4.38 -30.21
CA SER A 143 -7.55 3.73 -31.06
C SER A 143 -8.61 3.02 -30.20
N PRO A 144 -9.91 3.11 -30.55
CA PRO A 144 -10.98 2.52 -29.74
C PRO A 144 -10.78 1.03 -29.48
N GLU A 145 -10.25 0.31 -30.48
CA GLU A 145 -9.96 -1.12 -30.39
C GLU A 145 -8.88 -1.45 -29.34
N VAL A 146 -7.76 -0.71 -29.33
CA VAL A 146 -6.66 -0.93 -28.40
C VAL A 146 -7.04 -0.49 -26.98
N VAL A 147 -7.78 0.62 -26.86
CA VAL A 147 -8.31 1.12 -25.59
C VAL A 147 -9.27 0.12 -24.95
N GLU A 148 -10.17 -0.45 -25.74
CA GLU A 148 -11.13 -1.47 -25.27
C GLU A 148 -10.42 -2.78 -24.93
N LYS A 149 -9.51 -3.25 -25.79
CA LYS A 149 -8.77 -4.50 -25.63
C LYS A 149 -7.89 -4.51 -24.37
N HIS A 150 -7.22 -3.39 -24.06
CA HIS A 150 -6.27 -3.30 -22.93
C HIS A 150 -6.81 -2.50 -21.73
N GLY A 151 -8.07 -2.07 -21.77
CA GLY A 151 -8.71 -1.37 -20.65
C GLY A 151 -7.99 -0.06 -20.26
N ILE A 152 -7.56 0.72 -21.25
CA ILE A 152 -6.83 1.98 -21.03
C ILE A 152 -7.82 3.03 -20.50
N THR A 153 -7.87 3.24 -19.19
CA THR A 153 -8.82 4.17 -18.54
C THR A 153 -8.27 5.55 -18.23
N HIS A 154 -6.95 5.76 -18.39
CA HIS A 154 -6.29 7.04 -18.06
C HIS A 154 -5.75 7.70 -19.34
N PRO A 155 -5.76 9.04 -19.42
CA PRO A 155 -5.13 9.75 -20.53
C PRO A 155 -3.64 9.41 -20.59
N ILE A 156 -3.14 9.10 -21.79
CA ILE A 156 -1.73 8.82 -22.10
C ILE A 156 -1.02 10.10 -22.52
#